data_AF-A0A4R5MQ03-F1
#
_entry.id   AF-A0A4R5MQ03-F1
#
_cell.length_a   1.000
_cell.length_b   1.000
_cell.length_c   1.000
_cell.angle_alpha   90.00
_cell.angle_beta   90.00
_cell.angle_gamma   90.00
#
_symmetry.space_group_name_H-M   'P 1'
#
loop_
_entity.id
_entity.type
_entity.pdbx_description
1 polymer ?
#
loop_
_entity_poly.entity_id
_entity_poly.type
_entity_poly.pdbx_seq_one_letter_code
_entity_poly.pdbx_strand_id
1 'polypeptide(L)' 'MKKYARISGKFIAEGAFGSLERDENVSDELNKKLNSFLKKEKAITFSIINTETVIVPNQDFSIGYNMVCLHIEYEI' A
#
# COMPACT_ATOMS: atom_id res chain seq x y z
N MET A 1 22.57 -4.28 -5.93
CA MET A 1 21.84 -5.13 -6.93
C MET A 1 20.38 -4.71 -6.92
N LYS A 2 19.76 -4.49 -8.10
CA LYS A 2 18.34 -4.09 -8.17
C LYS A 2 17.41 -5.25 -7.80
N LYS A 3 16.40 -4.95 -6.99
CA LYS A 3 15.37 -5.88 -6.50
C LYS A 3 13.99 -5.24 -6.64
N TYR A 4 12.96 -6.09 -6.62
CA TYR A 4 11.57 -5.69 -6.77
C TYR A 4 10.73 -6.18 -5.59
N ALA A 5 9.79 -5.35 -5.13
CA ALA A 5 8.85 -5.73 -4.09
C ALA A 5 7.49 -5.06 -4.28
N ARG A 6 6.47 -5.60 -3.60
CA ARG A 6 5.12 -5.03 -3.52
C ARG A 6 4.75 -4.77 -2.08
N ILE A 7 4.33 -3.55 -1.79
CA ILE A 7 3.79 -3.13 -0.49
C ILE A 7 2.30 -2.83 -0.67
N SER A 8 1.44 -3.35 0.19
CA SER A 8 -0.01 -3.10 0.07
C SER A 8 -0.69 -2.68 1.38
N GLY A 9 -1.77 -1.91 1.24
CA GLY A 9 -2.60 -1.36 2.31
C GLY A 9 -4.08 -1.53 1.96
N LYS A 10 -4.88 -1.99 2.93
CA LYS A 10 -6.32 -2.19 2.74
C LYS A 10 -7.10 -0.99 3.27
N PHE A 11 -8.21 -0.65 2.62
CA PHE A 11 -9.14 0.36 3.10
C PHE A 11 -10.56 0.05 2.66
N ILE A 12 -11.54 0.42 3.49
CA ILE A 12 -12.96 0.28 3.17
C ILE A 12 -13.47 1.67 2.83
N ALA A 13 -13.87 1.86 1.57
CA ALA A 13 -14.51 3.09 1.13
C ALA A 13 -15.98 3.06 1.58
N GLU A 14 -16.25 3.53 2.79
CA GLU A 14 -17.62 3.86 3.18
C GLU A 14 -18.00 5.16 2.44
N GLY A 15 -19.05 5.10 1.63
CA GLY A 15 -19.47 6.19 0.75
C GLY A 15 -19.49 7.56 1.45
N ALA A 16 -19.11 8.60 0.70
CA ALA A 16 -18.84 9.94 1.20
C ALA A 16 -19.95 10.54 2.07
N PHE A 17 -19.68 10.63 3.37
CA PHE A 17 -20.23 11.67 4.25
C PHE A 17 -19.12 12.53 4.92
N GLY A 18 -17.84 12.30 4.60
CA GLY A 18 -16.68 13.03 5.17
C GLY A 18 -15.36 12.75 4.45
N SER A 19 -15.38 12.73 3.12
CA SER A 19 -14.47 12.04 2.19
C SER A 19 -13.02 12.57 2.04
N LEU A 20 -12.37 13.00 3.11
CA LEU A 20 -10.93 13.36 3.09
C LEU A 20 -10.14 12.66 4.22
N GLU A 21 -10.74 12.43 5.38
CA GLU A 21 -10.03 11.91 6.56
C GLU A 21 -9.61 10.42 6.43
N ARG A 22 -10.26 9.64 5.57
CA ARG A 22 -9.91 8.20 5.39
C ARG A 22 -8.76 7.98 4.40
N ASP A 23 -8.57 8.87 3.43
CA ASP A 23 -7.51 8.73 2.42
C ASP A 23 -6.12 8.99 3.02
N GLU A 24 -6.04 9.88 4.01
CA GLU A 24 -4.82 10.14 4.79
C GLU A 24 -4.38 8.87 5.56
N ASN A 25 -5.32 8.12 6.13
CA ASN A 25 -5.02 6.91 6.91
C ASN A 25 -4.34 5.80 6.08
N VAL A 26 -4.75 5.62 4.82
CA VAL A 26 -4.17 4.58 3.94
C VAL A 26 -2.75 4.95 3.53
N SER A 27 -2.54 6.22 3.21
CA SER A 27 -1.25 6.76 2.83
C SER A 27 -0.24 6.62 3.98
N ASP A 28 -0.66 6.91 5.20
CA ASP A 28 0.17 6.75 6.40
C ASP A 28 0.52 5.29 6.70
N GLU A 29 -0.43 4.37 6.57
CA GLU A 29 -0.18 2.94 6.77
C GLU A 29 0.80 2.41 5.72
N LEU A 30 0.63 2.79 4.44
CA LEU A 30 1.53 2.43 3.36
C LEU A 30 2.93 2.98 3.59
N ASN A 31 3.05 4.24 3.97
CA ASN A 31 4.34 4.88 4.28
C ASN A 31 5.05 4.18 5.45
N LYS A 32 4.32 3.79 6.50
CA LYS A 32 4.89 3.02 7.62
C LYS A 32 5.39 1.65 7.16
N LYS A 33 4.61 0.92 6.35
CA LYS A 33 5.00 -0.38 5.80
C LYS A 33 6.23 -0.27 4.89
N LEU A 34 6.25 0.72 4.00
CA LEU A 34 7.38 0.99 3.11
C LEU A 34 8.65 1.30 3.92
N ASN A 35 8.57 2.20 4.90
CA ASN A 35 9.71 2.53 5.75
C ASN A 35 10.24 1.33 6.54
N SER A 36 9.34 0.47 7.06
CA SER A 36 9.72 -0.76 7.74
C SER A 36 10.44 -1.74 6.79
N PHE A 37 9.91 -1.89 5.57
CA PHE A 37 10.49 -2.73 4.54
C PHE A 37 11.90 -2.26 4.14
N LEU A 38 12.06 -0.98 3.81
CA LEU A 38 13.34 -0.42 3.37
C LEU A 38 14.42 -0.55 4.46
N LYS A 39 14.05 -0.34 5.73
CA LYS A 39 14.97 -0.56 6.88
C LYS A 39 15.37 -2.02 7.03
N LYS A 40 14.40 -2.95 6.90
CA LYS A 40 14.65 -4.39 7.01
C LYS A 40 15.59 -4.89 5.91
N GLU A 41 15.36 -4.43 4.69
CA GLU A 41 16.17 -4.81 3.52
C GLU A 41 17.49 -4.05 3.41
N LYS A 42 17.72 -3.03 4.26
CA LYS A 42 18.87 -2.11 4.19
C LYS A 42 18.98 -1.45 2.80
N ALA A 43 17.84 -1.04 2.25
CA ALA A 43 17.79 -0.39 0.94
C ALA A 43 18.52 0.96 0.96
N ILE A 44 19.41 1.19 0.00
CA ILE A 44 20.16 2.43 -0.20
C ILE A 44 19.32 3.42 -1.01
N THR A 45 18.67 2.93 -2.06
CA THR A 45 17.80 3.70 -2.95
C THR A 45 16.52 2.90 -3.23
N PHE A 46 15.44 3.61 -3.52
CA PHE A 46 14.21 3.00 -4.01
C PHE A 46 13.44 3.96 -4.92
N SER A 47 12.61 3.40 -5.79
CA SER A 47 11.66 4.12 -6.63
C SER A 47 10.34 3.36 -6.69
N ILE A 48 9.23 4.09 -6.75
CA ILE A 48 7.92 3.50 -7.02
C ILE A 48 7.78 3.41 -8.54
N ILE A 49 7.68 2.19 -9.06
CA ILE A 49 7.61 1.92 -10.51
C ILE A 49 6.18 1.74 -11.00
N ASN A 50 5.25 1.39 -10.11
CA ASN A 50 3.83 1.29 -10.42
C ASN A 50 2.98 1.42 -9.16
N THR A 51 1.75 1.92 -9.31
CA THR A 51 0.70 1.93 -8.28
C THR A 51 -0.57 1.34 -8.86
N GLU A 52 -1.21 0.45 -8.11
CA GLU A 52 -2.49 -0.14 -8.50
C GLU A 52 -3.46 -0.17 -7.32
N THR A 53 -4.75 -0.03 -7.60
CA THR A 53 -5.82 -0.22 -6.62
C THR A 53 -6.67 -1.39 -7.06
N VAL A 54 -6.78 -2.41 -6.22
CA VAL A 54 -7.54 -3.64 -6.48
C VAL A 54 -8.74 -3.68 -5.56
N ILE A 55 -9.93 -3.88 -6.13
CA ILE A 55 -11.14 -4.15 -5.35
C ILE A 55 -11.09 -5.63 -4.96
N VAL A 56 -11.04 -5.91 -3.66
CA VAL A 56 -11.15 -7.26 -3.13
C VAL A 56 -12.63 -7.51 -2.80
N PRO A 57 -13.33 -8.32 -3.62
CA PRO A 57 -14.75 -8.54 -3.45
C PRO A 57 -15.04 -9.27 -2.14
N ASN A 58 -16.27 -9.07 -1.65
CA ASN A 58 -16.79 -9.81 -0.52
C ASN A 58 -16.91 -11.30 -0.91
N GLN A 59 -15.99 -12.13 -0.42
CA GLN A 59 -16.06 -13.60 -0.48
C GLN A 59 -16.01 -14.15 0.96
N ASP A 60 -15.24 -15.20 1.27
CA ASP A 60 -15.13 -15.82 2.62
C ASP A 60 -14.67 -14.87 3.75
N PHE A 61 -14.34 -13.61 3.44
CA PHE A 61 -14.02 -12.56 4.39
C PHE A 61 -15.23 -11.64 4.56
N SER A 62 -15.56 -11.33 5.81
CA SER A 62 -16.83 -10.70 6.22
C SER A 62 -17.15 -9.32 5.63
N ILE A 63 -16.17 -8.59 5.07
CA ILE A 63 -16.38 -7.27 4.42
C ILE A 63 -15.39 -7.09 3.25
N GLY A 64 -15.89 -6.67 2.08
CA GLY A 64 -15.10 -6.34 0.90
C GLY A 64 -14.32 -5.03 1.10
N TYR A 65 -13.13 -4.94 0.53
CA TYR A 65 -12.24 -3.80 0.73
C TYR A 65 -11.47 -3.45 -0.54
N ASN A 66 -10.98 -2.22 -0.60
CA ASN A 66 -10.04 -1.78 -1.61
C ASN A 66 -8.61 -1.99 -1.11
N MET A 67 -7.70 -2.41 -1.99
CA MET A 67 -6.29 -2.61 -1.68
C MET A 67 -5.44 -1.73 -2.59
N VAL A 68 -4.66 -0.83 -2.00
CA VAL A 68 -3.65 -0.05 -2.72
C VAL A 68 -2.33 -0.81 -2.66
N CYS A 69 -1.69 -0.99 -3.81
CA CYS A 69 -0.41 -1.66 -3.96
C CYS A 69 0.61 -0.69 -4.56
N LEU A 70 1.79 -0.61 -3.91
CA LEU A 70 2.97 0.08 -4.41
C LEU A 70 3.96 -0.97 -4.91
N HIS A 71 4.31 -0.91 -6.19
CA HIS A 71 5.40 -1.70 -6.75
C HIS A 71 6.67 -0.86 -6.71
N ILE A 72 7.70 -1.39 -6.05
CA ILE A 72 8.95 -0.69 -5.83
C ILE A 72 10.12 -1.44 -6.46
N GLU A 73 11.03 -0.67 -7.07
CA GLU A 73 12.38 -1.09 -7.37
C GLU A 73 13.30 -0.53 -6.28
N TYR A 74 14.23 -1.33 -5.75
CA TYR A 74 15.16 -0.89 -4.71
C TYR A 74 16.54 -1.53 -4.84
N GLU A 75 17.56 -0.87 -4.29
CA GLU A 75 18.94 -1.35 -4.27
C GLU A 75 19.41 -1.58 -2.83
N ILE A 76 20.13 -2.70 -2.64
CA ILE A 76 20.89 -3.04 -1.43
C ILE A 76 22.38 -2.97 -1.79
#